data_AF-A0A6L7JFR8-F1
#
_entry.id   AF-A0A6L7JFR8-F1
#
_cell.length_a   1.000
_cell.length_b   1.000
_cell.length_c   1.000
_cell.angle_alpha   90.00
_cell.angle_beta   90.00
_cell.angle_gamma   90.00
#
_symmetry.space_group_name_H-M   'P 1'
#
loop_
_entity.id
_entity.type
_entity.pdbx_description
1 polymer ?
#
loop_
_entity_poly.entity_id
_entity_poly.type
_entity_poly.pdbx_seq_one_letter_code
_entity_poly.pdbx_strand_id
1 'polypeptide(L)'
;MSTVSRTVGRRRGAPRIEPLNPPGWRRGYRQMRSMRWLRIGMGVKRYVVGIMAGTVLVGLAIAMVLATVYRTVDFPESTSAAVGAVTLQWIAHPGREIIVGTIGFCIMAGSVFLLFRSVISVVIAPGEDVAEMVYRGRLLRRGPQVVSIGGGTGQGVLLRGLKERTANITAVVTVADDGGSSGRLRKEFQLMPPGDLRNCLASLADSEALMTKLLDYRFRRGDGLQGHSLGNLLIAAMRDIAGGVERGVEGLSEVLRIHGSVTPSTASDVHLAAEMVDGTTVIGESRIGSSRRRIHRVYLHPSRVVVNDDAVSAILAADLIVIGPGSVY
;
A
#
# COMPACT_ATOMS: atom_id res chain seq x y z
N MET A 1 42.73 -58.73 -18.33
CA MET A 1 41.48 -59.52 -18.28
C MET A 1 40.82 -59.33 -16.93
N SER A 2 39.49 -59.29 -16.93
CA SER A 2 38.55 -59.17 -15.80
C SER A 2 38.33 -57.78 -15.17
N THR A 3 37.40 -57.10 -15.81
CA THR A 3 36.50 -56.06 -15.33
C THR A 3 35.70 -56.53 -14.11
N VAL A 4 35.60 -55.73 -13.05
CA VAL A 4 34.51 -55.82 -12.06
C VAL A 4 33.90 -54.44 -11.86
N SER A 5 32.69 -54.32 -12.39
CA SER A 5 31.73 -53.23 -12.25
C SER A 5 30.75 -53.56 -11.12
N ARG A 6 30.46 -52.57 -10.25
CA ARG A 6 29.25 -52.42 -9.40
C ARG A 6 29.54 -51.41 -8.28
N THR A 7 28.70 -50.46 -7.87
CA THR A 7 27.42 -49.93 -8.33
C THR A 7 27.23 -48.63 -7.55
N VAL A 8 27.06 -47.50 -8.25
CA VAL A 8 26.75 -46.21 -7.63
C VAL A 8 25.28 -46.21 -7.22
N GLY A 9 25.02 -46.06 -5.92
CA GLY A 9 23.67 -45.92 -5.37
C GLY A 9 22.97 -44.68 -5.91
N ARG A 10 21.90 -44.89 -6.70
CA ARG A 10 20.95 -43.86 -7.10
C ARG A 10 20.28 -43.27 -5.85
N ARG A 11 20.58 -42.01 -5.53
CA ARG A 11 19.75 -41.20 -4.62
C ARG A 11 18.36 -41.06 -5.26
N ARG A 12 17.33 -41.56 -4.55
CA ARG A 12 15.92 -41.32 -4.90
C ARG A 12 15.67 -39.81 -4.87
N GLY A 13 15.21 -39.26 -5.99
CA GLY A 13 14.84 -37.85 -6.10
C GLY A 13 13.67 -37.53 -5.17
N ALA A 14 13.75 -36.38 -4.50
CA ALA A 14 12.63 -35.81 -3.78
C ALA A 14 11.46 -35.54 -4.74
N PRO A 15 10.20 -35.77 -4.33
CA PRO A 15 9.05 -35.49 -5.18
C PRO A 15 8.97 -33.99 -5.49
N ARG A 16 8.89 -33.65 -6.79
CA ARG A 16 8.54 -32.32 -7.26
C ARG A 16 7.13 -32.00 -6.77
N ILE A 17 7.00 -30.95 -5.97
CA ILE A 17 5.71 -30.35 -5.66
C ILE A 17 5.31 -29.54 -6.90
N GLU A 18 4.43 -30.11 -7.73
CA GLU A 18 3.77 -29.34 -8.77
C GLU A 18 2.83 -28.31 -8.12
N PRO A 19 2.83 -27.04 -8.57
CA PRO A 19 1.82 -26.10 -8.12
C PRO A 19 0.46 -26.59 -8.59
N LEU A 20 -0.46 -26.79 -7.63
CA LEU A 20 -1.87 -27.04 -7.88
C LEU A 20 -2.44 -25.91 -8.74
N ASN A 21 -2.52 -26.16 -10.04
CA ASN A 21 -3.14 -25.27 -11.00
C ASN A 21 -4.60 -25.71 -11.12
N PRO A 22 -5.58 -24.96 -10.58
CA PRO A 22 -6.98 -25.36 -10.71
C PRO A 22 -7.41 -25.27 -12.18
N PRO A 23 -8.08 -26.30 -12.73
CA PRO A 23 -8.50 -26.28 -14.12
C PRO A 23 -9.72 -25.35 -14.30
N GLY A 24 -9.75 -24.63 -15.43
CA GLY A 24 -11.01 -24.32 -16.10
C GLY A 24 -11.64 -22.92 -15.96
N TRP A 25 -11.12 -21.99 -15.16
CA TRP A 25 -11.83 -20.70 -14.93
C TRP A 25 -11.51 -19.55 -15.91
N ARG A 26 -10.67 -19.78 -16.93
CA ARG A 26 -10.13 -18.70 -17.79
C ARG A 26 -10.91 -18.36 -19.07
N ARG A 27 -12.06 -18.98 -19.36
CA ARG A 27 -12.82 -18.67 -20.59
C ARG A 27 -14.11 -17.84 -20.41
N GLY A 28 -14.65 -17.71 -19.20
CA GLY A 28 -15.88 -16.94 -18.95
C GLY A 28 -15.70 -15.47 -18.55
N TYR A 29 -14.47 -15.04 -18.19
CA TYR A 29 -14.25 -13.75 -17.52
C TYR A 29 -13.96 -12.55 -18.43
N ARG A 30 -14.21 -12.67 -19.74
CA ARG A 30 -13.88 -11.60 -20.71
C ARG A 30 -15.05 -10.67 -21.04
N GLN A 31 -16.28 -11.03 -20.69
CA GLN A 31 -17.48 -10.32 -21.17
C GLN A 31 -18.25 -9.52 -20.11
N MET A 32 -17.84 -9.55 -18.83
CA MET A 32 -18.48 -8.77 -17.74
C MET A 32 -17.58 -7.69 -17.14
N ARG A 33 -16.61 -7.17 -17.92
CA ARG A 33 -15.62 -6.17 -17.48
C ARG A 33 -16.13 -4.72 -17.48
N SER A 34 -17.30 -4.47 -18.08
CA SER A 34 -17.87 -3.11 -18.24
C SER A 34 -18.92 -2.74 -17.17
N MET A 35 -19.62 -3.71 -16.60
CA MET A 35 -20.78 -3.44 -15.71
C MET A 35 -20.43 -3.21 -14.24
N ARG A 36 -19.16 -3.37 -13.82
CA ARG A 36 -18.76 -3.09 -12.43
C ARG A 36 -18.68 -1.59 -12.12
N TRP A 37 -18.50 -0.75 -13.13
CA TRP A 37 -18.57 0.72 -13.02
C TRP A 37 -19.95 1.21 -12.58
N LEU A 38 -21.00 0.43 -12.86
CA LEU A 38 -22.38 0.73 -12.44
C LEU A 38 -22.69 0.30 -11.01
N ARG A 39 -21.79 -0.39 -10.29
CA ARG A 39 -22.03 -0.72 -8.87
C ARG A 39 -22.08 0.56 -8.03
N ILE A 40 -23.15 0.67 -7.26
CA ILE A 40 -23.49 1.81 -6.40
C ILE A 40 -22.43 1.92 -5.30
N GLY A 41 -21.75 3.07 -5.20
CA GLY A 41 -20.79 3.34 -4.10
C GLY A 41 -19.63 4.27 -4.42
N MET A 42 -19.26 4.50 -5.69
CA MET A 42 -18.03 5.25 -6.02
C MET A 42 -18.07 6.77 -5.82
N GLY A 43 -19.20 7.39 -5.44
CA GLY A 43 -19.30 8.84 -5.21
C GLY A 43 -19.16 9.73 -6.46
N VAL A 44 -18.65 9.20 -7.57
CA VAL A 44 -18.55 9.90 -8.86
C VAL A 44 -19.93 10.15 -9.47
N LYS A 45 -20.91 9.27 -9.23
CA LYS A 45 -22.27 9.37 -9.78
C LYS A 45 -22.96 10.69 -9.45
N ARG A 46 -22.84 11.19 -8.21
CA ARG A 46 -23.44 12.47 -7.80
C ARG A 46 -22.86 13.66 -8.56
N TYR A 47 -21.55 13.63 -8.87
CA TYR A 47 -20.89 14.69 -9.64
C TYR A 47 -21.24 14.62 -11.12
N VAL A 48 -21.31 13.42 -11.70
CA VAL A 48 -21.75 13.24 -13.11
C VAL A 48 -23.20 13.70 -13.27
N VAL A 49 -24.09 13.32 -12.34
CA VAL A 49 -25.48 13.80 -12.32
C VAL A 49 -25.55 15.31 -12.15
N GLY A 50 -24.71 15.90 -11.28
CA GLY A 50 -24.62 17.34 -11.10
C GLY A 50 -24.17 18.08 -12.37
N ILE A 51 -23.15 17.56 -13.08
CA ILE A 51 -22.68 18.13 -14.35
C ILE A 51 -23.78 18.03 -15.41
N MET A 52 -24.45 16.88 -15.54
CA MET A 52 -25.55 16.72 -16.49
C MET A 52 -26.70 17.70 -16.19
N ALA A 53 -27.12 17.81 -14.93
CA ALA A 53 -28.16 18.75 -14.53
C ALA A 53 -27.76 20.20 -14.78
N GLY A 54 -26.52 20.58 -14.47
CA GLY A 54 -25.97 21.91 -14.73
C GLY A 54 -25.98 22.25 -16.22
N THR A 55 -25.52 21.35 -17.09
CA THR A 55 -25.54 21.56 -18.54
C THR A 55 -26.97 21.72 -19.08
N VAL A 56 -27.93 20.94 -18.58
CA VAL A 56 -29.34 21.08 -18.96
C VAL A 56 -29.89 22.45 -18.56
N LEU A 57 -29.60 22.92 -17.33
CA LEU A 57 -30.05 24.23 -16.85
C LEU A 57 -29.44 25.39 -17.64
N VAL A 58 -28.14 25.32 -17.95
CA VAL A 58 -27.45 26.32 -18.77
C VAL A 58 -28.02 26.32 -20.20
N GLY A 59 -28.23 25.14 -20.79
CA GLY A 59 -28.85 25.00 -22.09
C GLY A 59 -30.27 25.59 -22.13
N LEU A 60 -31.06 25.34 -21.08
CA LEU A 60 -32.41 25.90 -20.94
C LEU A 60 -32.37 27.45 -20.80
N ALA A 61 -31.46 27.99 -20.01
CA ALA A 61 -31.29 29.44 -19.85
C ALA A 61 -30.93 30.11 -21.19
N ILE A 62 -29.99 29.54 -21.93
CA ILE A 62 -29.62 30.01 -23.27
C ILE A 62 -30.82 29.94 -24.22
N ALA A 63 -31.59 28.85 -24.18
CA ALA A 63 -32.79 28.69 -24.99
C ALA A 63 -33.86 29.76 -24.67
N MET A 64 -34.08 30.10 -23.39
CA MET A 64 -35.00 31.18 -23.00
C MET A 64 -34.55 32.56 -23.52
N VAL A 65 -33.24 32.85 -23.45
CA VAL A 65 -32.67 34.10 -23.98
C VAL A 65 -32.87 34.17 -25.50
N LEU A 66 -32.52 33.10 -26.22
CA LEU A 66 -32.72 33.01 -27.68
C LEU A 66 -34.20 33.16 -28.07
N ALA A 67 -35.10 32.51 -27.34
CA ALA A 67 -36.54 32.63 -27.57
C ALA A 67 -37.06 34.06 -27.34
N THR A 68 -36.46 34.78 -26.39
CA THR A 68 -36.79 36.19 -26.14
C THR A 68 -36.33 37.06 -27.29
N VAL A 69 -35.06 36.95 -27.70
CA VAL A 69 -34.50 37.69 -28.84
C VAL A 69 -35.31 37.44 -30.12
N TYR A 70 -35.67 36.19 -30.38
CA TYR A 70 -36.46 35.84 -31.57
C TYR A 70 -37.87 36.43 -31.58
N ARG A 71 -38.45 36.69 -30.40
CA ARG A 71 -39.80 37.27 -30.29
C ARG A 71 -39.81 38.79 -30.26
N THR A 72 -38.70 39.44 -29.92
CA THR A 72 -38.65 40.90 -29.69
C THR A 72 -37.83 41.66 -30.73
N VAL A 73 -37.00 40.99 -31.52
CA VAL A 73 -36.14 41.62 -32.52
C VAL A 73 -36.60 41.23 -33.92
N ASP A 74 -36.96 42.21 -34.73
CA ASP A 74 -37.27 42.00 -36.14
C ASP A 74 -35.96 41.82 -36.93
N PHE A 75 -35.82 40.66 -37.57
CA PHE A 75 -34.65 40.34 -38.39
C PHE A 75 -34.82 40.86 -39.82
N PRO A 76 -33.88 41.66 -40.37
CA PRO A 76 -33.88 42.05 -41.78
C PRO A 76 -33.84 40.85 -42.74
N GLU A 77 -34.39 41.00 -43.95
CA GLU A 77 -34.48 39.91 -44.95
C GLU A 77 -33.12 39.29 -45.32
N SER A 78 -32.01 40.03 -45.17
CA SER A 78 -30.67 39.54 -45.47
C SER A 78 -30.12 38.55 -44.44
N THR A 79 -30.62 38.58 -43.19
CA THR A 79 -30.15 37.71 -42.10
C THR A 79 -31.13 36.59 -41.77
N SER A 80 -32.40 36.71 -42.17
CA SER A 80 -33.44 35.70 -41.92
C SER A 80 -33.12 34.34 -42.56
N ALA A 81 -32.57 34.32 -43.77
CA ALA A 81 -32.17 33.10 -44.47
C ALA A 81 -31.04 32.35 -43.74
N ALA A 82 -30.06 33.10 -43.21
CA ALA A 82 -28.95 32.54 -42.45
C ALA A 82 -29.42 31.99 -41.09
N VAL A 83 -30.28 32.73 -40.39
CA VAL A 83 -30.86 32.31 -39.10
C VAL A 83 -31.71 31.05 -39.28
N GLY A 84 -32.53 30.99 -40.33
CA GLY A 84 -33.37 29.82 -40.64
C GLY A 84 -32.55 28.58 -40.97
N ALA A 85 -31.41 28.74 -41.63
CA ALA A 85 -30.52 27.64 -41.94
C ALA A 85 -29.80 27.08 -40.70
N VAL A 86 -29.29 27.97 -39.84
CA VAL A 86 -28.61 27.57 -38.60
C VAL A 86 -29.56 26.91 -37.60
N THR A 87 -30.83 27.33 -37.57
CA THR A 87 -31.85 26.79 -36.67
C THR A 87 -32.65 25.61 -37.25
N LEU A 88 -32.25 25.10 -38.42
CA LEU A 88 -32.92 24.00 -39.15
C LEU A 88 -34.44 24.23 -39.33
N GLN A 89 -34.84 25.45 -39.70
CA GLN A 89 -36.27 25.79 -39.88
C GLN A 89 -36.95 25.03 -41.03
N TRP A 90 -36.19 24.46 -41.96
CA TRP A 90 -36.73 23.61 -43.03
C TRP A 90 -37.28 22.26 -42.53
N ILE A 91 -37.08 21.89 -41.27
CA ILE A 91 -37.62 20.68 -40.65
C ILE A 91 -38.80 21.06 -39.74
N ALA A 92 -39.96 20.43 -39.97
CA ALA A 92 -41.14 20.63 -39.15
C ALA A 92 -40.94 20.17 -37.70
N HIS A 93 -41.61 20.82 -36.76
CA HIS A 93 -41.59 20.41 -35.35
C HIS A 93 -42.43 19.14 -35.21
N PRO A 94 -42.01 18.16 -34.39
CA PRO A 94 -40.88 18.20 -33.44
C PRO A 94 -39.55 17.62 -33.98
N GLY A 95 -39.40 17.46 -35.29
CA GLY A 95 -38.29 16.70 -35.89
C GLY A 95 -36.91 17.32 -35.69
N ARG A 96 -36.78 18.64 -35.80
CA ARG A 96 -35.49 19.33 -35.64
C ARG A 96 -34.99 19.27 -34.20
N GLU A 97 -35.88 19.39 -33.22
CA GLU A 97 -35.54 19.35 -31.80
C GLU A 97 -35.00 17.97 -31.43
N ILE A 98 -35.59 16.90 -31.97
CA ILE A 98 -35.15 15.53 -31.77
C ILE A 98 -33.76 15.31 -32.38
N ILE A 99 -33.51 15.79 -33.59
CA ILE A 99 -32.22 15.64 -34.27
C ILE A 99 -31.10 16.35 -33.50
N VAL A 100 -31.29 17.63 -33.18
CA VAL A 100 -30.29 18.43 -32.46
C VAL A 100 -30.07 17.88 -31.05
N GLY A 101 -31.15 17.51 -30.34
CA GLY A 101 -31.07 16.93 -29.01
C GLY A 101 -30.31 15.59 -28.99
N THR A 102 -30.57 14.73 -29.97
CA THR A 102 -29.90 13.41 -30.06
C THR A 102 -28.41 13.56 -30.39
N ILE A 103 -28.07 14.41 -31.37
CA ILE A 103 -26.67 14.68 -31.73
C ILE A 103 -25.92 15.29 -30.53
N GLY A 104 -26.52 16.28 -29.87
CA GLY A 104 -25.95 16.91 -28.68
C GLY A 104 -25.73 15.91 -27.54
N PHE A 105 -26.71 15.03 -27.29
CA PHE A 105 -26.58 13.97 -26.30
C PHE A 105 -25.46 12.98 -26.64
N CYS A 106 -25.37 12.52 -27.89
CA CYS A 106 -24.31 11.61 -28.34
C CYS A 106 -22.92 12.22 -28.22
N ILE A 107 -22.74 13.48 -28.62
CA ILE A 107 -21.48 14.21 -28.46
C ILE A 107 -21.14 14.34 -26.99
N MET A 108 -22.09 14.79 -26.15
CA MET A 108 -21.89 14.95 -24.71
C MET A 108 -21.51 13.63 -24.04
N ALA A 109 -22.24 12.55 -24.32
CA ALA A 109 -21.95 11.22 -23.78
C ALA A 109 -20.58 10.70 -24.26
N GLY A 110 -20.26 10.90 -25.55
CA GLY A 110 -18.96 10.56 -26.13
C GLY A 110 -17.80 11.33 -25.49
N SER A 111 -17.95 12.64 -25.30
CA SER A 111 -16.94 13.51 -24.65
C SER A 111 -16.73 13.14 -23.19
N VAL A 112 -17.80 12.88 -22.43
CA VAL A 112 -17.69 12.40 -21.04
C VAL A 112 -16.97 11.05 -21.00
N PHE A 113 -17.30 10.14 -21.92
CA PHE A 113 -16.65 8.83 -22.00
C PHE A 113 -15.17 8.92 -22.40
N LEU A 114 -14.82 9.78 -23.35
CA LEU A 114 -13.45 10.03 -23.80
C LEU A 114 -12.60 10.64 -22.68
N LEU A 115 -13.13 11.67 -21.99
CA LEU A 115 -12.46 12.31 -20.86
C LEU A 115 -12.20 11.29 -19.75
N PHE A 116 -13.22 10.49 -19.43
CA PHE A 116 -13.10 9.43 -18.44
C PHE A 116 -12.00 8.42 -18.80
N ARG A 117 -12.01 7.94 -20.05
CA ARG A 117 -10.99 7.01 -20.55
C ARG A 117 -9.59 7.63 -20.53
N SER A 118 -9.46 8.91 -20.87
CA SER A 118 -8.18 9.64 -20.86
C SER A 118 -7.58 9.72 -19.46
N VAL A 119 -8.36 10.14 -18.45
CA VAL A 119 -7.89 10.26 -17.06
C VAL A 119 -7.49 8.89 -16.49
N ILE A 120 -8.31 7.86 -16.72
CA ILE A 120 -8.04 6.51 -16.23
C ILE A 120 -6.77 5.93 -16.88
N SER A 121 -6.54 6.19 -18.17
CA SER A 121 -5.38 5.62 -18.85
C SER A 121 -4.02 6.08 -18.31
N VAL A 122 -3.96 7.25 -17.66
CA VAL A 122 -2.73 7.82 -17.09
C VAL A 122 -2.42 7.22 -15.71
N VAL A 123 -3.43 6.78 -14.97
CA VAL A 123 -3.28 6.38 -13.56
C VAL A 123 -2.97 4.88 -13.40
N ILE A 124 -3.15 4.06 -14.44
CA ILE A 124 -3.15 2.60 -14.29
C ILE A 124 -2.09 1.91 -15.15
N ALA A 125 -1.35 1.02 -14.50
CA ALA A 125 -0.46 0.06 -15.16
C ALA A 125 -1.27 -0.93 -16.01
N PRO A 126 -0.83 -1.27 -17.24
CA PRO A 126 -1.58 -2.15 -18.13
C PRO A 126 -1.76 -3.55 -17.51
N GLY A 127 -3.00 -3.89 -17.13
CA GLY A 127 -3.37 -5.24 -16.69
C GLY A 127 -4.35 -5.33 -15.52
N GLU A 128 -4.40 -4.30 -14.66
CA GLU A 128 -5.21 -4.34 -13.42
C GLU A 128 -6.60 -3.72 -13.57
N ASP A 129 -7.61 -4.31 -12.90
CA ASP A 129 -8.98 -3.77 -12.87
C ASP A 129 -9.07 -2.66 -11.81
N VAL A 130 -9.19 -1.41 -12.28
CA VAL A 130 -9.30 -0.19 -11.46
C VAL A 130 -10.41 -0.30 -10.42
N ALA A 131 -11.55 -0.87 -10.82
CA ALA A 131 -12.69 -1.00 -9.93
C ALA A 131 -12.37 -1.95 -8.77
N GLU A 132 -11.58 -3.00 -9.04
CA GLU A 132 -11.14 -3.95 -8.02
C GLU A 132 -10.12 -3.30 -7.08
N MET A 133 -9.16 -2.51 -7.58
CA MET A 133 -8.20 -1.79 -6.73
C MET A 133 -8.89 -0.79 -5.79
N VAL A 134 -9.80 0.02 -6.32
CA VAL A 134 -10.54 1.00 -5.52
C VAL A 134 -11.48 0.31 -4.53
N TYR A 135 -12.14 -0.77 -4.94
CA TYR A 135 -13.01 -1.55 -4.07
C TYR A 135 -12.21 -2.21 -2.94
N ARG A 136 -11.10 -2.88 -3.28
CA ARG A 136 -10.21 -3.54 -2.32
C ARG A 136 -9.63 -2.52 -1.36
N GLY A 137 -9.14 -1.37 -1.84
CA GLY A 137 -8.62 -0.31 -0.97
C GLY A 137 -9.65 0.21 0.04
N ARG A 138 -10.92 0.37 -0.36
CA ARG A 138 -11.99 0.75 0.59
C ARG A 138 -12.35 -0.36 1.56
N LEU A 139 -12.35 -1.62 1.11
CA LEU A 139 -12.65 -2.77 1.95
C LEU A 139 -11.57 -2.92 3.03
N LEU A 140 -10.30 -2.84 2.64
CA LEU A 140 -9.15 -2.94 3.56
C LEU A 140 -9.16 -1.84 4.63
N ARG A 141 -9.55 -0.60 4.26
CA ARG A 141 -9.69 0.52 5.22
C ARG A 141 -10.80 0.33 6.24
N ARG A 142 -11.79 -0.51 5.94
CA ARG A 142 -12.86 -0.91 6.87
C ARG A 142 -12.56 -2.23 7.57
N GLY A 143 -11.37 -2.79 7.37
CA GLY A 143 -10.93 -4.01 8.04
C GLY A 143 -10.70 -3.80 9.54
N PRO A 144 -10.54 -4.89 10.30
CA PRO A 144 -10.28 -4.83 11.73
C PRO A 144 -8.95 -4.14 12.03
N GLN A 145 -8.86 -3.51 13.20
CA GLN A 145 -7.62 -2.96 13.76
C GLN A 145 -6.79 -4.09 14.34
N VAL A 146 -5.67 -4.41 13.70
CA VAL A 146 -4.80 -5.52 14.08
C VAL A 146 -3.45 -5.01 14.57
N VAL A 147 -3.10 -5.36 15.79
CA VAL A 147 -1.77 -5.09 16.35
C VAL A 147 -0.93 -6.35 16.30
N SER A 148 0.27 -6.26 15.75
CA SER A 148 1.27 -7.34 15.79
C SER A 148 2.43 -6.93 16.69
N ILE A 149 2.76 -7.76 17.68
CA ILE A 149 3.86 -7.54 18.62
C ILE A 149 4.95 -8.57 18.35
N GLY A 150 6.18 -8.12 18.08
CA GLY A 150 7.29 -9.04 17.87
C GLY A 150 8.55 -8.37 17.32
N GLY A 151 9.28 -9.15 16.51
CA GLY A 151 10.49 -8.76 15.82
C GLY A 151 10.90 -9.79 14.77
N GLY A 152 12.06 -9.56 14.16
CA GLY A 152 12.69 -10.47 13.21
C GLY A 152 11.87 -10.76 11.95
N THR A 153 12.19 -11.90 11.32
CA THR A 153 11.63 -12.31 10.03
C THR A 153 10.21 -12.83 10.13
N GLY A 154 9.85 -13.48 11.24
CA GLY A 154 8.53 -14.07 11.48
C GLY A 154 7.43 -13.02 11.45
N GLN A 155 7.63 -11.90 12.16
CA GLN A 155 6.71 -10.77 12.14
C GLN A 155 6.56 -10.20 10.72
N GLY A 156 7.67 -10.04 9.98
CA GLY A 156 7.63 -9.57 8.60
C GLY A 156 6.76 -10.45 7.68
N VAL A 157 6.86 -11.78 7.80
CA VAL A 157 6.02 -12.71 7.03
C VAL A 157 4.54 -12.57 7.39
N LEU A 158 4.23 -12.46 8.68
CA LEU A 158 2.85 -12.23 9.16
C LEU A 158 2.29 -10.92 8.58
N LEU A 159 3.04 -9.82 8.66
CA LEU A 159 2.63 -8.51 8.17
C LEU A 159 2.33 -8.52 6.66
N ARG A 160 3.12 -9.25 5.87
CA ARG A 160 2.87 -9.43 4.43
C ARG A 160 1.55 -10.14 4.13
N GLY A 161 1.14 -11.09 4.97
CA GLY A 161 -0.17 -11.74 4.86
C GLY A 161 -1.30 -10.83 5.33
N LEU A 162 -1.10 -10.12 6.44
CA LEU A 162 -2.11 -9.24 7.04
C LEU A 162 -2.46 -8.05 6.15
N LYS A 163 -1.50 -7.44 5.45
CA LYS A 163 -1.75 -6.28 4.55
C LYS A 163 -2.70 -6.61 3.40
N GLU A 164 -2.86 -7.89 3.05
CA GLU A 164 -3.84 -8.32 2.06
C GLU A 164 -5.28 -8.35 2.59
N ARG A 165 -5.47 -8.26 3.91
CA ARG A 165 -6.73 -8.45 4.63
C ARG A 165 -7.24 -7.20 5.35
N THR A 166 -6.34 -6.34 5.82
CA THR A 166 -6.70 -5.06 6.44
C THR A 166 -5.62 -4.01 6.17
N ALA A 167 -6.02 -2.75 6.07
CA ALA A 167 -5.10 -1.61 6.02
C ALA A 167 -4.81 -1.04 7.43
N ASN A 168 -5.53 -1.51 8.45
CA ASN A 168 -5.49 -1.01 9.81
C ASN A 168 -4.55 -1.89 10.66
N ILE A 169 -3.28 -1.93 10.28
CA ILE A 169 -2.25 -2.74 10.94
C ILE A 169 -1.33 -1.81 11.74
N THR A 170 -1.02 -2.17 12.98
CA THR A 170 0.08 -1.56 13.73
C THR A 170 1.07 -2.62 14.14
N ALA A 171 2.29 -2.53 13.63
CA ALA A 171 3.39 -3.39 14.02
C ALA A 171 4.15 -2.75 15.18
N VAL A 172 4.02 -3.31 16.38
CA VAL A 172 4.84 -2.97 17.54
C VAL A 172 6.11 -3.83 17.49
N VAL A 173 7.26 -3.16 17.40
CA VAL A 173 8.53 -3.82 17.08
C VAL A 173 9.53 -3.67 18.22
N THR A 174 10.23 -4.75 18.54
CA THR A 174 11.35 -4.71 19.49
C THR A 174 12.49 -3.82 18.99
N VAL A 175 13.13 -3.10 19.90
CA VAL A 175 14.33 -2.27 19.63
C VAL A 175 15.53 -2.74 20.45
N ALA A 176 15.48 -3.99 20.96
CA ALA A 176 16.51 -4.55 21.83
C ALA A 176 17.67 -5.26 21.09
N ASP A 177 17.57 -5.41 19.76
CA ASP A 177 18.54 -6.11 18.91
C ASP A 177 19.96 -5.50 19.02
N ASP A 178 20.98 -6.34 18.94
CA ASP A 178 22.38 -5.89 18.94
C ASP A 178 23.25 -6.66 17.93
N GLY A 179 22.64 -7.39 17.00
CA GLY A 179 23.30 -8.26 16.04
C GLY A 179 23.73 -7.58 14.73
N GLY A 180 24.76 -8.16 14.10
CA GLY A 180 25.15 -7.87 12.71
C GLY A 180 25.45 -6.39 12.43
N SER A 181 24.81 -5.83 11.39
CA SER A 181 24.96 -4.40 11.04
C SER A 181 24.19 -3.47 11.97
N SER A 182 23.13 -3.95 12.63
CA SER A 182 22.39 -3.17 13.62
C SER A 182 23.27 -2.89 14.84
N GLY A 183 24.00 -3.91 15.32
CA GLY A 183 24.98 -3.77 16.40
C GLY A 183 26.16 -2.85 16.08
N ARG A 184 26.64 -2.82 14.83
CA ARG A 184 27.72 -1.89 14.42
C ARG A 184 27.25 -0.44 14.42
N LEU A 185 26.10 -0.17 13.79
CA LEU A 185 25.50 1.17 13.80
C LEU A 185 25.19 1.64 15.22
N ARG A 186 24.73 0.74 16.08
CA ARG A 186 24.50 1.03 17.49
C ARG A 186 25.78 1.46 18.23
N LYS A 187 26.91 0.81 17.94
CA LYS A 187 28.21 1.17 18.54
C LYS A 187 28.81 2.45 17.97
N GLU A 188 28.72 2.63 16.65
CA GLU A 188 29.40 3.73 15.93
C GLU A 188 28.62 5.05 16.01
N PHE A 189 27.29 4.99 16.06
CA PHE A 189 26.42 6.17 15.97
C PHE A 189 25.44 6.29 17.15
N GLN A 190 25.58 5.43 18.18
CA GLN A 190 24.67 5.39 19.35
C GLN A 190 23.20 5.34 18.90
N LEU A 191 22.94 4.52 17.89
CA LEU A 191 21.64 4.34 17.24
C LEU A 191 20.89 3.15 17.83
N MET A 192 19.59 3.32 18.07
CA MET A 192 18.73 2.16 18.29
C MET A 192 18.78 1.23 17.06
N PRO A 193 18.67 -0.09 17.25
CA PRO A 193 18.92 -1.07 16.21
C PRO A 193 17.81 -0.98 15.17
N PRO A 194 18.12 -0.63 13.92
CA PRO A 194 17.09 -0.40 12.91
C PRO A 194 16.61 -1.70 12.25
N GLY A 195 17.19 -2.86 12.59
CA GLY A 195 17.02 -4.11 11.83
C GLY A 195 15.58 -4.59 11.74
N ASP A 196 14.93 -4.77 12.89
CA ASP A 196 13.55 -5.26 12.95
C ASP A 196 12.54 -4.22 12.46
N LEU A 197 12.78 -2.93 12.76
CA LEU A 197 12.01 -1.82 12.20
C LEU A 197 12.09 -1.82 10.66
N ARG A 198 13.30 -1.97 10.10
CA ARG A 198 13.51 -2.08 8.65
C ARG A 198 12.70 -3.22 8.05
N ASN A 199 12.75 -4.40 8.67
CA ASN A 199 12.05 -5.57 8.15
C ASN A 199 10.52 -5.38 8.13
N CYS A 200 9.97 -4.74 9.17
CA CYS A 200 8.54 -4.41 9.24
C CYS A 200 8.15 -3.37 8.18
N LEU A 201 8.93 -2.28 8.06
CA LEU A 201 8.73 -1.25 7.04
C LEU A 201 8.76 -1.84 5.62
N ALA A 202 9.75 -2.68 5.32
CA ALA A 202 9.85 -3.36 4.02
C ALA A 202 8.65 -4.28 3.76
N SER A 203 8.20 -5.00 4.78
CA SER A 203 7.08 -5.95 4.68
C SER A 203 5.73 -5.27 4.43
N LEU A 204 5.55 -4.06 4.95
CA LEU A 204 4.32 -3.26 4.78
C LEU A 204 4.35 -2.31 3.57
N ALA A 205 5.48 -2.13 2.89
CA ALA A 205 5.59 -1.23 1.74
C ALA A 205 4.69 -1.64 0.55
N ASP A 206 4.16 -0.64 -0.18
CA ASP A 206 3.25 -0.81 -1.33
C ASP A 206 3.91 -1.54 -2.51
N SER A 207 5.16 -1.16 -2.83
CA SER A 207 6.00 -1.82 -3.85
C SER A 207 7.04 -2.71 -3.19
N GLU A 208 6.58 -3.84 -2.64
CA GLU A 208 7.43 -4.74 -1.87
C GLU A 208 8.68 -5.20 -2.65
N ALA A 209 8.54 -5.59 -3.92
CA ALA A 209 9.62 -6.26 -4.64
C ALA A 209 10.87 -5.39 -4.89
N LEU A 210 10.68 -4.09 -5.16
CA LEU A 210 11.81 -3.16 -5.37
C LEU A 210 12.23 -2.51 -4.06
N MET A 211 11.27 -2.13 -3.22
CA MET A 211 11.57 -1.46 -1.96
C MET A 211 12.26 -2.38 -0.96
N THR A 212 11.86 -3.65 -0.88
CA THR A 212 12.56 -4.66 -0.08
C THR A 212 14.00 -4.83 -0.56
N LYS A 213 14.22 -4.92 -1.88
CA LYS A 213 15.59 -5.02 -2.43
C LYS A 213 16.45 -3.81 -2.09
N LEU A 214 15.86 -2.61 -2.08
CA LEU A 214 16.55 -1.37 -1.74
C LEU A 214 16.89 -1.34 -0.24
N LEU A 215 15.92 -1.62 0.63
CA LEU A 215 16.13 -1.61 2.08
C LEU A 215 17.11 -2.72 2.53
N ASP A 216 17.00 -3.91 1.93
CA ASP A 216 17.90 -5.04 2.20
C ASP A 216 19.25 -4.93 1.48
N TYR A 217 19.46 -3.91 0.64
CA TYR A 217 20.74 -3.72 -0.03
C TYR A 217 21.85 -3.58 1.00
N ARG A 218 22.87 -4.43 0.87
CA ARG A 218 24.07 -4.41 1.70
C ARG A 218 25.28 -4.02 0.86
N PHE A 219 25.96 -2.97 1.27
CA PHE A 219 27.16 -2.49 0.60
C PHE A 219 28.25 -3.56 0.63
N ARG A 220 28.78 -3.94 -0.53
CA ARG A 220 29.83 -4.97 -0.67
C ARG A 220 31.24 -4.40 -0.66
N ARG A 221 31.38 -3.11 -0.99
CA ARG A 221 32.63 -2.36 -1.16
C ARG A 221 32.41 -0.93 -0.67
N GLY A 222 33.51 -0.22 -0.41
CA GLY A 222 33.53 1.16 0.08
C GLY A 222 34.03 1.22 1.52
N ASP A 223 35.06 2.02 1.74
CA ASP A 223 35.64 2.22 3.07
C ASP A 223 34.60 2.82 4.02
N GLY A 224 34.42 2.21 5.19
CA GLY A 224 33.41 2.60 6.18
C GLY A 224 31.96 2.21 5.84
N LEU A 225 31.62 1.96 4.57
CA LEU A 225 30.28 1.53 4.16
C LEU A 225 30.13 0.02 4.05
N GLN A 226 31.25 -0.70 3.86
CA GLN A 226 31.22 -2.14 3.65
C GLN A 226 30.45 -2.88 4.76
N GLY A 227 29.47 -3.67 4.35
CA GLY A 227 28.65 -4.47 5.25
C GLY A 227 27.47 -3.74 5.88
N HIS A 228 27.31 -2.42 5.70
CA HIS A 228 26.11 -1.69 6.15
C HIS A 228 24.91 -2.00 5.25
N SER A 229 23.71 -1.97 5.83
CA SER A 229 22.44 -2.04 5.09
C SER A 229 21.98 -0.63 4.77
N LEU A 230 21.58 -0.38 3.51
CA LEU A 230 21.04 0.92 3.10
C LEU A 230 19.78 1.27 3.90
N GLY A 231 18.87 0.33 4.10
CA GLY A 231 17.67 0.57 4.91
C GLY A 231 18.02 0.97 6.36
N ASN A 232 19.03 0.36 6.95
CA ASN A 232 19.49 0.76 8.29
C ASN A 232 20.04 2.19 8.31
N LEU A 233 20.78 2.60 7.26
CA LEU A 233 21.30 3.96 7.11
C LEU A 233 20.19 4.98 6.87
N LEU A 234 19.15 4.62 6.12
CA LEU A 234 17.98 5.47 5.92
C LEU A 234 17.22 5.71 7.23
N ILE A 235 17.01 4.66 8.04
CA ILE A 235 16.38 4.80 9.36
C ILE A 235 17.24 5.70 10.27
N ALA A 236 18.55 5.50 10.26
CA ALA A 236 19.49 6.34 11.01
C ALA A 236 19.39 7.82 10.62
N ALA A 237 19.46 8.12 9.32
CA ALA A 237 19.35 9.47 8.81
C ALA A 237 17.99 10.11 9.13
N MET A 238 16.90 9.35 8.96
CA MET A 238 15.56 9.85 9.27
C MET A 238 15.36 10.13 10.76
N ARG A 239 15.92 9.31 11.65
CA ARG A 239 15.94 9.61 13.09
C ARG A 239 16.60 10.95 13.37
N ASP A 240 17.78 11.16 12.80
CA ASP A 240 18.59 12.36 13.07
C ASP A 240 17.92 13.62 12.50
N ILE A 241 17.33 13.53 11.29
CA ILE A 241 16.55 14.61 10.68
C ILE A 241 15.29 14.92 11.50
N ALA A 242 14.56 13.89 11.92
CA ALA A 242 13.29 14.05 12.62
C ALA A 242 13.44 14.31 14.12
N GLY A 243 14.65 14.19 14.68
CA GLY A 243 14.92 14.39 16.11
C GLY A 243 14.31 13.32 17.01
N GLY A 244 14.25 12.07 16.55
CA GLY A 244 13.70 10.94 17.33
C GLY A 244 13.38 9.73 16.47
N VAL A 245 13.42 8.53 17.06
CA VAL A 245 13.18 7.27 16.32
C VAL A 245 11.73 7.16 15.86
N GLU A 246 10.79 7.58 16.71
CA GLU A 246 9.35 7.53 16.40
C GLU A 246 9.03 8.38 15.16
N ARG A 247 9.39 9.67 15.21
CA ARG A 247 9.22 10.60 14.07
C ARG A 247 10.01 10.17 12.84
N GLY A 248 11.19 9.57 13.02
CA GLY A 248 12.00 9.04 11.92
C GLY A 248 11.34 7.84 11.22
N VAL A 249 10.76 6.92 12.00
CA VAL A 249 10.01 5.76 11.47
C VAL A 249 8.72 6.22 10.81
N GLU A 250 8.03 7.20 11.39
CA GLU A 250 6.81 7.78 10.80
C GLU A 250 7.11 8.46 9.45
N GLY A 251 8.12 9.32 9.38
CA GLY A 251 8.53 9.96 8.13
C GLY A 251 8.98 8.95 7.08
N LEU A 252 9.69 7.89 7.49
CA LEU A 252 10.08 6.83 6.57
C LEU A 252 8.88 5.99 6.12
N SER A 253 7.89 5.77 6.99
CA SER A 253 6.63 5.10 6.66
C SER A 253 5.86 5.83 5.56
N GLU A 254 5.85 7.17 5.61
CA GLU A 254 5.26 8.02 4.58
C GLU A 254 6.00 7.91 3.25
N VAL A 255 7.34 8.04 3.26
CA VAL A 255 8.18 7.93 2.06
C VAL A 255 8.02 6.56 1.38
N LEU A 256 7.95 5.49 2.18
CA LEU A 256 7.78 4.11 1.70
C LEU A 256 6.33 3.76 1.36
N ARG A 257 5.37 4.63 1.69
CA ARG A 257 3.92 4.44 1.51
C ARG A 257 3.47 3.08 2.04
N ILE A 258 3.80 2.78 3.29
CA ILE A 258 3.44 1.49 3.89
C ILE A 258 1.92 1.35 4.13
N HIS A 259 1.44 0.11 4.19
CA HIS A 259 0.08 -0.23 4.63
C HIS A 259 0.07 -0.40 6.16
N GLY A 260 -0.55 0.53 6.88
CA GLY A 260 -0.57 0.52 8.34
C GLY A 260 0.55 1.38 8.95
N SER A 261 0.93 1.08 10.19
CA SER A 261 1.97 1.78 10.93
C SER A 261 3.00 0.81 11.54
N VAL A 262 4.22 1.30 11.72
CA VAL A 262 5.29 0.62 12.44
C VAL A 262 5.70 1.49 13.61
N THR A 263 5.69 0.93 14.81
CA THR A 263 5.92 1.67 16.05
C THR A 263 6.96 0.91 16.89
N PRO A 264 8.02 1.57 17.37
CA PRO A 264 8.95 0.94 18.29
C PRO A 264 8.26 0.67 19.63
N SER A 265 8.63 -0.43 20.29
CA SER A 265 8.12 -0.80 21.63
C SER A 265 8.51 0.21 22.72
N THR A 266 9.62 0.92 22.56
CA THR A 266 10.11 1.96 23.48
C THR A 266 10.92 3.00 22.72
N ALA A 267 10.89 4.25 23.21
CA ALA A 267 11.78 5.32 22.77
C ALA A 267 13.18 5.23 23.42
N SER A 268 13.34 4.38 24.44
CA SER A 268 14.57 4.27 25.23
C SER A 268 15.56 3.33 24.56
N ASP A 269 16.85 3.67 24.64
CA ASP A 269 17.93 2.78 24.21
C ASP A 269 18.08 1.61 25.20
N VAL A 270 17.68 0.41 24.79
CA VAL A 270 17.57 -0.76 25.69
C VAL A 270 18.26 -2.00 25.13
N HIS A 271 18.86 -2.77 26.02
CA HIS A 271 19.42 -4.09 25.70
C HIS A 271 18.56 -5.19 26.32
N LEU A 272 18.39 -6.29 25.61
CA LEU A 272 17.84 -7.51 26.19
C LEU A 272 18.85 -8.10 27.17
N ALA A 273 18.44 -8.44 28.38
CA ALA A 273 19.26 -9.15 29.36
C ALA A 273 18.56 -10.45 29.75
N ALA A 274 19.34 -11.51 29.95
CA ALA A 274 18.86 -12.80 30.40
C ALA A 274 19.58 -13.22 31.68
N GLU A 275 18.79 -13.61 32.68
CA GLU A 275 19.27 -14.38 33.82
C GLU A 275 19.20 -15.86 33.45
N MET A 276 20.32 -16.56 33.60
CA MET A 276 20.47 -17.97 33.29
C MET A 276 20.11 -18.82 34.52
N VAL A 277 19.78 -20.10 34.30
CA VAL A 277 19.46 -21.04 35.39
C VAL A 277 20.63 -21.25 36.36
N ASP A 278 21.87 -21.04 35.92
CA ASP A 278 23.08 -21.10 36.76
C ASP A 278 23.34 -19.80 37.55
N GLY A 279 22.43 -18.83 37.50
CA GLY A 279 22.53 -17.53 38.16
C GLY A 279 23.38 -16.51 37.40
N THR A 280 24.02 -16.89 36.29
CA THR A 280 24.79 -15.94 35.48
C THR A 280 23.88 -15.00 34.69
N THR A 281 24.31 -13.75 34.49
CA THR A 281 23.59 -12.77 33.68
C THR A 281 24.31 -12.55 32.36
N VAL A 282 23.56 -12.56 31.25
CA VAL A 282 24.06 -12.23 29.91
C VAL A 282 23.26 -11.08 29.35
N ILE A 283 23.94 -9.99 28.98
CA ILE A 283 23.32 -8.81 28.37
C ILE A 283 23.55 -8.86 26.85
N GLY A 284 22.59 -8.45 26.04
CA GLY A 284 22.66 -8.40 24.57
C GLY A 284 22.04 -9.60 23.89
N GLU A 285 21.11 -9.38 22.96
CA GLU A 285 20.36 -10.43 22.24
C GLU A 285 21.29 -11.44 21.58
N SER A 286 22.29 -10.97 20.85
CA SER A 286 23.25 -11.82 20.13
C SER A 286 24.04 -12.71 21.07
N ARG A 287 24.41 -12.18 22.25
CA ARG A 287 25.15 -12.94 23.26
C ARG A 287 24.26 -13.97 23.93
N ILE A 288 23.01 -13.62 24.22
CA ILE A 288 22.00 -14.55 24.74
C ILE A 288 21.77 -15.69 23.76
N GLY A 289 21.55 -15.39 22.47
CA GLY A 289 21.34 -16.38 21.41
C GLY A 289 22.54 -17.31 21.18
N SER A 290 23.77 -16.83 21.41
CA SER A 290 24.99 -17.65 21.35
C SER A 290 25.26 -18.48 22.61
N SER A 291 24.57 -18.20 23.71
CA SER A 291 24.77 -18.88 24.99
C SER A 291 24.23 -20.30 24.92
N ARG A 292 25.00 -21.28 25.44
CA ARG A 292 24.54 -22.66 25.60
C ARG A 292 23.78 -22.88 26.92
N ARG A 293 23.68 -21.86 27.77
CA ARG A 293 23.01 -21.93 29.06
C ARG A 293 21.50 -21.78 28.87
N ARG A 294 20.72 -22.41 29.74
CA ARG A 294 19.26 -22.25 29.75
C ARG A 294 18.89 -20.89 30.36
N ILE A 295 18.03 -20.18 29.65
CA ILE A 295 17.43 -18.93 30.12
C ILE A 295 16.44 -19.25 31.26
N HIS A 296 16.55 -18.54 32.37
CA HIS A 296 15.55 -18.55 33.44
C HIS A 296 14.49 -17.48 33.19
N ARG A 297 14.91 -16.24 32.89
CA ARG A 297 14.04 -15.12 32.52
C ARG A 297 14.79 -14.08 31.68
N VAL A 298 14.05 -13.26 30.94
CA VAL A 298 14.57 -12.09 30.24
C VAL A 298 13.97 -10.80 30.79
N TYR A 299 14.71 -9.72 30.67
CA TYR A 299 14.29 -8.37 31.08
C TYR A 299 15.05 -7.31 30.28
N LEU A 300 14.58 -6.07 30.32
CA LEU A 300 15.24 -4.94 29.67
C LEU A 300 16.30 -4.32 30.58
N HIS A 301 17.43 -3.93 29.99
CA HIS A 301 18.48 -3.18 30.64
C HIS A 301 18.77 -1.88 29.85
N PRO A 302 18.58 -0.70 30.45
CA PRO A 302 18.11 -0.45 31.81
C PRO A 302 16.63 -0.85 32.01
N SER A 303 16.25 -1.17 33.25
CA SER A 303 14.90 -1.68 33.56
C SER A 303 13.80 -0.62 33.54
N ARG A 304 14.17 0.66 33.74
CA ARG A 304 13.25 1.79 33.66
C ARG A 304 13.25 2.31 32.23
N VAL A 305 12.21 1.95 31.48
CA VAL A 305 12.05 2.30 30.07
C VAL A 305 10.80 3.13 29.89
N VAL A 306 10.83 4.07 28.94
CA VAL A 306 9.65 4.84 28.54
C VAL A 306 8.95 4.06 27.44
N VAL A 307 7.71 3.65 27.71
CA VAL A 307 6.89 2.97 26.71
C VAL A 307 6.49 3.98 25.63
N ASN A 308 6.37 3.53 24.39
CA ASN A 308 5.85 4.35 23.31
C ASN A 308 4.31 4.48 23.43
N ASP A 309 3.80 5.71 23.49
CA ASP A 309 2.37 5.99 23.69
C ASP A 309 1.50 5.58 22.49
N ASP A 310 2.04 5.63 21.26
CA ASP A 310 1.33 5.16 20.07
C ASP A 310 1.13 3.65 20.11
N ALA A 311 2.12 2.90 20.61
CA ALA A 311 2.02 1.46 20.79
C ALA A 311 0.95 1.12 21.83
N VAL A 312 0.90 1.86 22.95
CA VAL A 312 -0.14 1.69 23.98
C VAL A 312 -1.52 1.99 23.40
N SER A 313 -1.66 3.12 22.70
CA SER A 313 -2.92 3.54 22.09
C SER A 313 -3.41 2.53 21.05
N ALA A 314 -2.52 2.02 20.21
CA ALA A 314 -2.84 1.00 19.22
C ALA A 314 -3.28 -0.31 19.88
N ILE A 315 -2.59 -0.76 20.94
CA ILE A 315 -2.95 -1.98 21.69
C ILE A 315 -4.34 -1.83 22.31
N LEU A 316 -4.65 -0.69 22.92
CA LEU A 316 -5.95 -0.43 23.54
C LEU A 316 -7.10 -0.34 22.52
N ALA A 317 -6.81 0.11 21.31
CA ALA A 317 -7.77 0.20 20.22
C ALA A 317 -7.88 -1.07 19.36
N ALA A 318 -7.07 -2.10 19.62
CA ALA A 318 -6.98 -3.28 18.76
C ALA A 318 -8.23 -4.18 18.86
N ASP A 319 -8.76 -4.58 17.71
CA ASP A 319 -9.74 -5.67 17.63
C ASP A 319 -9.06 -7.04 17.78
N LEU A 320 -7.80 -7.13 17.37
CA LEU A 320 -6.98 -8.35 17.43
C LEU A 320 -5.53 -8.00 17.75
N ILE A 321 -4.97 -8.68 18.74
CA ILE A 321 -3.54 -8.62 19.07
C ILE A 321 -2.89 -9.96 18.72
N VAL A 322 -1.86 -9.92 17.88
CA VAL A 322 -1.08 -11.10 17.47
C VAL A 322 0.32 -10.98 18.06
N ILE A 323 0.69 -11.94 18.92
CA ILE A 323 2.03 -12.00 19.51
C ILE A 323 2.83 -13.08 18.77
N GLY A 324 3.93 -12.66 18.15
CA GLY A 324 4.70 -13.50 17.24
C GLY A 324 4.13 -13.56 15.82
N PRO A 325 4.59 -14.51 14.98
CA PRO A 325 5.60 -15.53 15.28
C PRO A 325 7.00 -14.92 15.44
N GLY A 326 7.82 -15.53 16.31
CA GLY A 326 9.17 -15.07 16.60
C GLY A 326 9.84 -15.91 17.69
N SER A 327 11.07 -15.56 18.05
CA SER A 327 11.68 -16.07 19.28
C SER A 327 10.77 -15.76 20.47
N VAL A 328 10.62 -16.72 21.38
CA VAL A 328 9.84 -16.53 22.61
C VAL A 328 10.52 -15.53 23.55
N TYR A 329 11.85 -15.51 23.52
CA TYR A 329 12.71 -14.63 24.33
C TYR A 329 13.30 -13.51 23.49
#